data_AF-A0A6J4J9C0-F1
#
_entry.id   AF-A0A6J4J9C0-F1
#
_cell.length_a   1.000
_cell.length_b   1.000
_cell.length_c   1.000
_cell.angle_alpha   90.00
_cell.angle_beta   90.00
_cell.angle_gamma   90.00
#
_symmetry.space_group_name_H-M   'P 1'
#
loop_
_entity.id
_entity.type
_entity.pdbx_description
1 polymer ?
#
loop_
_entity_poly.entity_id
_entity_poly.type
_entity_poly.pdbx_seq_one_letter_code
_entity_poly.pdbx_strand_id
1 'polypeptide(L)'
;MEHRYEGDTRTTRTRRSGSSTVHDGSDRARTRRLGGDVGVVEAHRRFGGIDVPATLAGMAAALGTAVLLAGLLAGAGSFGYQRGLTGADELSIGGLIAGLATLLVAFLVGGWVAGRIARYDGGRNGVLTAVWFLLLAAVTSGLGAWLGDKYDVFSSVRLPQWFSSDARTGAALATGLVALLVMLLAGWLGGRWGERYHRRADAFIANTREGGVSRPVQTRIR
;
A
#
# COMPACT_ATOMS: atom_id res chain seq x y z
N MET A 1 -22.29 -60.49 -54.75
CA MET A 1 -22.62 -59.12 -54.34
C MET A 1 -21.95 -58.87 -53.01
N GLU A 2 -20.74 -58.30 -53.03
CA GLU A 2 -19.95 -57.98 -51.83
C GLU A 2 -20.15 -56.51 -51.49
N HIS A 3 -20.76 -56.21 -50.34
CA HIS A 3 -20.84 -54.85 -49.81
C HIS A 3 -19.61 -54.59 -48.92
N ARG A 4 -18.69 -53.78 -49.47
CA ARG A 4 -17.53 -53.21 -48.80
C ARG A 4 -17.99 -52.14 -47.80
N TYR A 5 -17.82 -52.39 -46.51
CA TYR A 5 -17.89 -51.36 -45.47
C TYR A 5 -16.51 -50.71 -45.32
N GLU A 6 -16.42 -49.44 -45.67
CA GLU A 6 -15.23 -48.60 -45.53
C GLU A 6 -15.29 -47.91 -44.16
N GLY A 7 -14.43 -48.35 -43.23
CA GLY A 7 -14.35 -47.78 -41.89
C GLY A 7 -13.51 -46.50 -41.87
N ASP A 8 -14.17 -45.35 -41.75
CA ASP A 8 -13.56 -44.04 -41.53
C ASP A 8 -12.87 -43.98 -40.15
N THR A 9 -11.55 -44.22 -40.12
CA THR A 9 -10.75 -44.02 -38.90
C THR A 9 -10.45 -42.53 -38.72
N ARG A 10 -11.38 -41.79 -38.11
CA ARG A 10 -11.09 -40.47 -37.54
C ARG A 10 -10.12 -40.62 -36.37
N THR A 11 -8.86 -40.31 -36.61
CA THR A 11 -7.87 -40.06 -35.56
C THR A 11 -8.23 -38.81 -34.76
N THR A 12 -8.94 -39.00 -33.65
CA THR A 12 -9.16 -37.97 -32.64
C THR A 12 -7.84 -37.70 -31.92
N ARG A 13 -7.09 -36.71 -32.39
CA ARG A 13 -5.83 -36.26 -31.78
C ARG A 13 -6.15 -35.48 -30.50
N THR A 14 -6.28 -36.18 -29.38
CA THR A 14 -6.31 -35.54 -28.06
C THR A 14 -4.92 -34.97 -27.77
N ARG A 15 -4.81 -33.65 -27.85
CA ARG A 15 -3.59 -32.89 -27.52
C ARG A 15 -3.38 -32.95 -26.00
N ARG A 16 -2.72 -34.00 -25.54
CA ARG A 16 -2.26 -34.18 -24.15
C ARG A 16 -1.26 -33.07 -23.84
N SER A 17 -1.62 -32.22 -22.88
CA SER A 17 -0.79 -31.16 -22.33
C SER A 17 0.60 -31.69 -21.98
N GLY A 18 1.64 -31.02 -22.47
CA GLY A 18 3.03 -31.47 -22.36
C GLY A 18 3.51 -31.48 -20.92
N SER A 19 3.72 -32.68 -20.38
CA SER A 19 4.66 -32.91 -19.28
C SER A 19 5.95 -33.45 -19.88
N SER A 20 6.94 -32.58 -20.07
CA SER A 20 8.29 -33.00 -20.44
C SER A 20 8.96 -33.56 -19.18
N THR A 21 8.87 -34.86 -18.95
CA THR A 21 9.64 -35.53 -17.91
C THR A 21 11.02 -35.88 -18.48
N VAL A 22 12.00 -35.02 -18.19
CA VAL A 22 13.42 -35.34 -18.41
C VAL A 22 13.85 -36.25 -17.26
N HIS A 23 14.09 -37.52 -17.56
CA HIS A 23 14.77 -38.43 -16.64
C HIS A 23 16.27 -38.31 -16.87
N ASP A 24 16.97 -37.64 -15.95
CA ASP A 24 18.43 -37.69 -15.84
C ASP A 24 18.80 -38.57 -14.65
N GLY A 25 19.51 -39.66 -14.93
CA GLY A 25 19.84 -40.74 -14.02
C GLY A 25 21.08 -40.44 -13.19
N SER A 26 21.00 -39.50 -12.25
CA SER A 26 22.00 -39.39 -11.20
C SER A 26 21.42 -39.05 -9.82
N ASP A 27 21.90 -39.82 -8.85
CA ASP A 27 21.25 -40.21 -7.61
C ASP A 27 21.45 -39.21 -6.47
N ARG A 28 21.13 -37.93 -6.71
CA ARG A 28 20.93 -36.92 -5.66
C ARG A 28 19.85 -35.95 -6.10
N ALA A 29 18.59 -36.36 -5.94
CA ALA A 29 17.44 -35.48 -6.06
C ALA A 29 17.48 -34.40 -4.96
N ARG A 30 18.32 -33.38 -5.14
CA ARG A 30 17.98 -32.04 -4.68
C ARG A 30 16.76 -31.63 -5.49
N THR A 31 15.58 -31.98 -4.98
CA THR A 31 14.32 -31.36 -5.33
C THR A 31 14.43 -29.90 -4.93
N ARG A 32 15.10 -29.10 -5.76
CA ARG A 32 15.12 -27.66 -5.64
C ARG A 32 13.67 -27.22 -5.84
N ARG A 33 13.04 -26.87 -4.72
CA ARG A 33 11.76 -26.16 -4.57
C ARG A 33 11.55 -25.18 -5.74
N LEU A 34 10.95 -25.63 -6.82
CA LEU A 34 10.63 -24.82 -8.00
C LEU A 34 9.11 -24.83 -8.29
N GLY A 35 8.33 -25.66 -7.59
CA GLY A 35 6.88 -25.78 -7.76
C GLY A 35 6.02 -24.89 -6.84
N GLY A 36 6.59 -24.35 -5.76
CA GLY A 36 5.87 -23.46 -4.83
C GLY A 36 5.79 -22.01 -5.32
N ASP A 37 6.80 -21.55 -6.07
CA ASP A 37 6.92 -20.15 -6.46
C ASP A 37 6.13 -19.81 -7.72
N VAL A 38 6.04 -20.71 -8.71
CA VAL A 38 5.30 -20.43 -9.95
C VAL A 38 3.83 -20.14 -9.71
N GLY A 39 3.15 -20.89 -8.83
CA GLY A 39 1.74 -20.63 -8.52
C GLY A 39 1.49 -19.29 -7.81
N VAL A 40 2.40 -18.89 -6.90
CA VAL A 40 2.32 -17.62 -6.16
C VAL A 40 2.68 -16.44 -7.07
N VAL A 41 3.68 -16.60 -7.94
CA VAL A 41 4.10 -15.60 -8.93
C VAL A 41 3.02 -15.40 -10.01
N GLU A 42 2.37 -16.48 -10.48
CA GLU A 42 1.26 -16.40 -11.45
C GLU A 42 0.01 -15.74 -10.82
N ALA A 43 -0.31 -16.06 -9.57
CA ALA A 43 -1.41 -15.44 -8.83
C ALA A 43 -1.14 -13.96 -8.55
N HIS A 44 0.08 -13.58 -8.20
CA HIS A 44 0.50 -12.20 -8.03
C HIS A 44 0.52 -11.43 -9.37
N ARG A 45 0.87 -12.07 -10.49
CA ARG A 45 0.74 -11.45 -11.82
C ARG A 45 -0.71 -11.22 -12.25
N ARG A 46 -1.64 -12.07 -11.82
CA ARG A 46 -3.06 -12.00 -12.22
C ARG A 46 -3.93 -11.18 -11.29
N PHE A 47 -3.62 -11.14 -9.99
CA PHE A 47 -4.39 -10.45 -8.95
C PHE A 47 -3.59 -9.40 -8.18
N GLY A 48 -2.28 -9.30 -8.41
CA GLY A 48 -1.47 -8.20 -7.90
C GLY A 48 -1.73 -6.92 -8.70
N GLY A 49 -1.75 -5.80 -8.01
CA GLY A 49 -2.06 -4.52 -8.64
C GLY A 49 -2.55 -3.49 -7.65
N ILE A 50 -3.00 -2.37 -8.22
CA ILE A 50 -3.54 -1.24 -7.49
C ILE A 50 -4.96 -1.56 -7.04
N ASP A 51 -5.17 -1.60 -5.72
CA ASP A 51 -6.49 -1.75 -5.12
C ASP A 51 -7.01 -0.35 -4.76
N VAL A 52 -7.80 0.24 -5.66
CA VAL A 52 -8.31 1.61 -5.50
C VAL A 52 -9.05 1.79 -4.17
N PRO A 53 -10.04 0.94 -3.79
CA PRO A 53 -10.65 0.99 -2.46
C PRO A 53 -9.65 1.00 -1.30
N ALA A 54 -8.63 0.13 -1.33
CA ALA A 54 -7.62 0.10 -0.28
C ALA A 54 -6.82 1.40 -0.19
N THR A 55 -6.44 1.98 -1.33
CA THR A 55 -5.67 3.24 -1.38
C THR A 55 -6.48 4.44 -0.87
N LEU A 56 -7.79 4.48 -1.17
CA LEU A 56 -8.72 5.51 -0.70
C LEU A 56 -8.99 5.38 0.80
N ALA A 57 -9.19 4.17 1.31
CA ALA A 57 -9.32 3.92 2.74
C ALA A 57 -8.05 4.32 3.51
N GLY A 58 -6.87 3.99 2.96
CA GLY A 58 -5.60 4.47 3.49
C GLY A 58 -5.49 5.99 3.49
N MET A 59 -5.96 6.66 2.44
CA MET A 59 -5.97 8.13 2.37
C MET A 59 -6.90 8.76 3.40
N ALA A 60 -8.10 8.22 3.57
CA ALA A 60 -9.02 8.66 4.62
C ALA A 60 -8.43 8.46 6.03
N ALA A 61 -7.76 7.33 6.27
CA ALA A 61 -7.08 7.06 7.53
C ALA A 61 -5.89 8.01 7.77
N ALA A 62 -5.10 8.30 6.74
CA ALA A 62 -4.02 9.28 6.82
C ALA A 62 -4.56 10.68 7.14
N LEU A 63 -5.61 11.12 6.44
CA LEU A 63 -6.25 12.40 6.66
C LEU A 63 -6.79 12.52 8.09
N GLY A 64 -7.53 11.51 8.57
CA GLY A 64 -8.05 11.48 9.94
C GLY A 64 -6.94 11.55 10.99
N THR A 65 -5.87 10.77 10.79
CA THR A 65 -4.70 10.79 11.69
C THR A 65 -4.00 12.14 11.68
N ALA A 66 -3.82 12.74 10.50
CA ALA A 66 -3.20 14.06 10.35
C ALA A 66 -4.01 15.15 11.08
N VAL A 67 -5.34 15.16 10.91
CA VAL A 67 -6.23 16.13 11.57
C VAL A 67 -6.21 15.96 13.09
N LEU A 68 -6.24 14.72 13.59
CA LEU A 68 -6.17 14.46 15.03
C LEU A 68 -4.85 14.95 15.64
N LEU A 69 -3.72 14.62 15.02
CA LEU A 69 -2.40 15.05 15.48
C LEU A 69 -2.21 16.57 15.37
N ALA A 70 -2.70 17.18 14.29
CA ALA A 70 -2.71 18.63 14.14
C ALA A 70 -3.52 19.32 15.25
N GLY A 71 -4.68 18.77 15.62
CA GLY A 71 -5.48 19.28 16.73
C GLY A 71 -4.76 19.18 18.08
N LEU A 72 -4.08 18.07 18.34
CA LEU A 72 -3.25 17.90 19.55
C LEU A 72 -2.10 18.90 19.61
N LEU A 73 -1.41 19.10 18.48
CA LEU A 73 -0.32 20.06 18.36
C LEU A 73 -0.80 21.50 18.52
N ALA A 74 -1.95 21.85 17.96
CA ALA A 74 -2.55 23.17 18.14
C ALA A 74 -2.87 23.45 19.61
N GLY A 75 -3.41 22.45 20.32
CA GLY A 75 -3.61 22.51 21.77
C GLY A 75 -2.28 22.72 22.51
N ALA A 76 -1.28 21.88 22.25
CA ALA A 76 0.04 21.96 22.88
C ALA A 76 0.76 23.30 22.62
N GLY A 77 0.69 23.81 21.39
CA GLY A 77 1.27 25.10 21.01
C GLY A 77 0.64 26.27 21.77
N SER A 78 -0.68 26.24 21.98
CA SER A 78 -1.39 27.23 22.81
C SER A 78 -0.87 27.24 24.25
N PHE A 79 -0.63 26.05 24.84
CA PHE A 79 -0.03 25.93 26.17
C PHE A 79 1.43 26.40 26.22
N GLY A 80 2.22 26.17 25.16
CA GLY A 80 3.60 26.65 25.07
C GLY A 80 3.70 28.18 25.06
N TYR A 81 2.80 28.83 24.32
CA TYR A 81 2.71 30.29 24.27
C TYR A 81 2.36 30.89 25.64
N GLN A 82 1.42 30.27 26.37
CA GLN A 82 1.06 30.68 27.73
C GLN A 82 2.22 30.57 28.74
N ARG A 83 3.22 29.72 28.49
CA ARG A 83 4.41 29.58 29.34
C ARG A 83 5.59 30.45 28.91
N GLY A 84 5.41 31.37 27.95
CA GLY A 84 6.44 32.33 27.55
C GLY A 84 7.49 31.79 26.59
N LEU A 85 7.22 30.69 25.87
CA LEU A 85 8.04 30.28 24.73
C LEU A 85 7.75 31.24 23.56
N THR A 86 8.54 32.31 23.43
CA THR A 86 8.27 33.44 22.50
C THR A 86 9.28 33.58 21.36
N GLY A 87 10.29 32.69 21.27
CA GLY A 87 11.28 32.72 20.19
C GLY A 87 10.66 32.37 18.83
N ALA A 88 10.52 33.34 17.93
CA ALA A 88 9.94 33.12 16.59
C ALA A 88 10.70 32.06 15.77
N ASP A 89 12.03 32.00 15.89
CA ASP A 89 12.87 31.03 15.19
C ASP A 89 12.79 29.61 15.81
N GLU A 90 12.68 29.51 17.13
CA GLU A 90 12.52 28.22 17.83
C GLU A 90 11.12 27.63 17.61
N LEU A 91 10.08 28.49 17.59
CA LEU A 91 8.73 28.08 17.21
C LEU A 91 8.66 27.64 15.73
N SER A 92 9.43 28.27 14.85
CA SER A 92 9.50 27.93 13.42
C SER A 92 10.08 26.52 13.20
N ILE A 93 11.21 26.19 13.82
CA ILE A 93 11.85 24.88 13.69
C ILE A 93 11.04 23.78 14.38
N GLY A 94 10.55 24.06 15.61
CA GLY A 94 9.70 23.14 16.35
C GLY A 94 8.41 22.80 15.60
N GLY A 95 7.77 23.80 15.00
CA GLY A 95 6.59 23.63 14.15
C GLY A 95 6.86 22.79 12.91
N LEU A 96 8.00 23.01 12.24
CA LEU A 96 8.40 22.22 11.07
C LEU A 96 8.65 20.75 11.43
N ILE A 97 9.40 20.48 12.51
CA ILE A 97 9.65 19.12 12.99
C ILE A 97 8.34 18.43 13.37
N ALA A 98 7.47 19.12 14.11
CA ALA A 98 6.17 18.59 14.52
C ALA A 98 5.25 18.30 13.32
N GLY A 99 5.25 19.17 12.30
CA GLY A 99 4.51 18.97 11.05
C GLY A 99 5.03 17.77 10.26
N LEU A 100 6.35 17.63 10.11
CA LEU A 100 6.95 16.47 9.44
C LEU A 100 6.70 15.18 10.21
N ALA A 101 6.79 15.19 11.54
CA ALA A 101 6.45 14.05 12.38
C ALA A 101 4.97 13.66 12.25
N THR A 102 4.08 14.65 12.16
CA THR A 102 2.65 14.42 11.92
C THR A 102 2.41 13.74 10.58
N LEU A 103 3.01 14.26 9.50
CA LEU A 103 2.92 13.64 8.17
C LEU A 103 3.51 12.22 8.18
N LEU A 104 4.66 12.03 8.82
CA LEU A 104 5.29 10.72 8.97
C LEU A 104 4.31 9.71 9.61
N VAL A 105 3.73 10.06 10.75
CA VAL A 105 2.80 9.16 11.47
C VAL A 105 1.52 8.95 10.69
N ALA A 106 0.93 10.01 10.14
CA ALA A 106 -0.31 9.94 9.36
C ALA A 106 -0.18 9.01 8.15
N PHE A 107 0.89 9.17 7.36
CA PHE A 107 1.11 8.35 6.18
C PHE A 107 1.57 6.94 6.52
N LEU A 108 2.26 6.73 7.64
CA LEU A 108 2.56 5.40 8.13
C LEU A 108 1.27 4.63 8.46
N VAL A 109 0.32 5.27 9.16
CA VAL A 109 -0.99 4.68 9.49
C VAL A 109 -1.83 4.45 8.23
N GLY A 110 -1.92 5.44 7.35
CA GLY A 110 -2.68 5.32 6.10
C GLY A 110 -2.13 4.22 5.19
N GLY A 111 -0.81 4.16 5.03
CA GLY A 111 -0.14 3.08 4.32
C GLY A 111 -0.42 1.72 4.95
N TRP A 112 -0.38 1.61 6.28
CA TRP A 112 -0.71 0.38 7.00
C TRP A 112 -2.14 -0.09 6.75
N VAL A 113 -3.12 0.82 6.79
CA VAL A 113 -4.52 0.52 6.44
C VAL A 113 -4.63 0.03 5.00
N ALA A 114 -4.02 0.74 4.05
CA ALA A 114 -4.00 0.34 2.64
C ALA A 114 -3.38 -1.06 2.46
N GLY A 115 -2.26 -1.35 3.12
CA GLY A 115 -1.60 -2.66 3.07
C GLY A 115 -2.36 -3.79 3.78
N ARG A 116 -3.28 -3.47 4.69
CA ARG A 116 -4.17 -4.45 5.36
C ARG A 116 -5.39 -4.79 4.52
N ILE A 117 -5.80 -3.91 3.62
CA ILE A 117 -6.94 -4.14 2.72
C ILE A 117 -6.44 -4.71 1.39
N ALA A 118 -5.35 -4.16 0.86
CA ALA A 118 -4.74 -4.64 -0.37
C ALA A 118 -4.14 -6.04 -0.16
N ARG A 119 -4.65 -7.00 -0.93
CA ARG A 119 -4.21 -8.40 -0.87
C ARG A 119 -2.78 -8.61 -1.38
N TYR A 120 -2.29 -7.70 -2.23
CA TYR A 120 -0.97 -7.73 -2.85
C TYR A 120 -0.41 -6.31 -2.98
N ASP A 121 0.92 -6.18 -3.04
CA ASP A 121 1.61 -4.91 -3.30
C ASP A 121 1.30 -3.79 -2.29
N GLY A 122 1.22 -4.13 -1.01
CA GLY A 122 0.90 -3.18 0.06
C GLY A 122 1.79 -1.92 0.04
N GLY A 123 3.07 -2.06 -0.31
CA GLY A 123 3.98 -0.91 -0.48
C GLY A 123 3.58 0.05 -1.61
N ARG A 124 3.12 -0.44 -2.77
CA ARG A 124 2.65 0.43 -3.87
C ARG A 124 1.31 1.09 -3.52
N ASN A 125 0.41 0.33 -2.91
CA ASN A 125 -0.87 0.86 -2.46
C ASN A 125 -0.70 1.92 -1.36
N GLY A 126 0.26 1.75 -0.45
CA GLY A 126 0.63 2.77 0.53
C GLY A 126 1.20 4.05 -0.08
N VAL A 127 1.92 3.97 -1.20
CA VAL A 127 2.36 5.16 -1.96
C VAL A 127 1.18 5.85 -2.65
N LEU A 128 0.26 5.09 -3.23
CA LEU A 128 -0.93 5.64 -3.90
C LEU A 128 -1.89 6.34 -2.93
N THR A 129 -1.91 5.92 -1.67
CA THR A 129 -2.57 6.67 -0.59
C THR A 129 -2.06 8.11 -0.51
N ALA A 130 -0.75 8.35 -0.64
CA ALA A 130 -0.20 9.70 -0.69
C ALA A 130 -0.59 10.45 -1.97
N VAL A 131 -0.65 9.78 -3.11
CA VAL A 131 -1.09 10.39 -4.37
C VAL A 131 -2.55 10.86 -4.29
N TRP A 132 -3.46 10.02 -3.75
CA TRP A 132 -4.85 10.42 -3.54
C TRP A 132 -4.99 11.60 -2.58
N PHE A 133 -4.16 11.64 -1.53
CA PHE A 133 -4.14 12.76 -0.60
C PHE A 133 -3.70 14.05 -1.29
N LEU A 134 -2.65 14.00 -2.11
CA LEU A 134 -2.19 15.15 -2.89
C LEU A 134 -3.25 15.60 -3.91
N LEU A 135 -3.94 14.67 -4.55
CA LEU A 135 -5.05 15.00 -5.44
C LEU A 135 -6.18 15.68 -4.69
N LEU A 136 -6.58 15.17 -3.52
CA LEU A 136 -7.58 15.79 -2.67
C LEU A 136 -7.14 17.20 -2.23
N ALA A 137 -5.88 17.37 -1.84
CA ALA A 137 -5.30 18.66 -1.47
C ALA A 137 -5.32 19.65 -2.65
N ALA A 138 -4.98 19.19 -3.87
CA ALA A 138 -5.04 20.02 -5.07
C ALA A 138 -6.47 20.43 -5.42
N VAL A 139 -7.43 19.50 -5.34
CA VAL A 139 -8.86 19.77 -5.60
C VAL A 139 -9.42 20.76 -4.58
N THR A 140 -9.15 20.54 -3.29
CA THR A 140 -9.60 21.45 -2.22
C THR A 140 -8.93 22.82 -2.29
N SER A 141 -7.64 22.89 -2.64
CA SER A 141 -6.95 24.16 -2.88
C SER A 141 -7.54 24.91 -4.08
N GLY A 142 -7.81 24.23 -5.19
CA GLY A 142 -8.45 24.81 -6.37
C GLY A 142 -9.87 25.30 -6.08
N LEU A 143 -10.65 24.53 -5.31
CA LEU A 143 -11.96 24.95 -4.82
C LEU A 143 -11.84 26.20 -3.93
N GLY A 144 -10.91 26.23 -2.98
CA GLY A 144 -10.67 27.41 -2.14
C GLY A 144 -10.36 28.67 -2.96
N ALA A 145 -9.52 28.53 -3.99
CA ALA A 145 -9.21 29.63 -4.90
C ALA A 145 -10.41 30.06 -5.77
N TRP A 146 -11.29 29.13 -6.16
CA TRP A 146 -12.47 29.41 -6.97
C TRP A 146 -13.63 30.04 -6.17
N LEU A 147 -13.84 29.57 -4.93
CA LEU A 147 -14.89 30.12 -4.06
C LEU A 147 -14.60 31.57 -3.66
N GLY A 148 -13.31 31.95 -3.55
CA GLY A 148 -12.85 33.33 -3.36
C GLY A 148 -13.33 34.01 -2.08
N ASP A 149 -12.78 35.20 -1.80
CA ASP A 149 -12.98 36.04 -0.59
C ASP A 149 -14.44 36.36 -0.21
N LYS A 150 -15.42 35.96 -1.02
CA LYS A 150 -16.85 36.24 -0.82
C LYS A 150 -17.45 35.50 0.38
N TYR A 151 -16.75 34.49 0.89
CA TYR A 151 -17.12 33.71 2.09
C TYR A 151 -15.99 33.67 3.13
N ASP A 152 -15.08 34.66 3.12
CA ASP A 152 -14.01 34.74 4.11
C ASP A 152 -14.54 35.21 5.48
N VAL A 153 -15.25 34.31 6.17
CA VAL A 153 -15.67 34.46 7.57
C VAL A 153 -14.46 34.53 8.51
N PHE A 154 -13.25 34.25 8.01
CA PHE A 154 -11.99 34.34 8.73
C PHE A 154 -11.21 35.65 8.47
N SER A 155 -11.70 36.54 7.60
CA SER A 155 -11.11 37.87 7.35
C SER A 155 -10.99 38.74 8.61
N SER A 156 -11.76 38.43 9.65
CA SER A 156 -11.75 39.11 10.95
C SER A 156 -10.89 38.41 12.02
N VAL A 157 -10.36 37.22 11.75
CA VAL A 157 -9.57 36.43 12.71
C VAL A 157 -8.13 36.29 12.23
N ARG A 158 -7.23 37.07 12.83
CA ARG A 158 -5.77 36.90 12.68
C ARG A 158 -5.35 35.58 13.33
N LEU A 159 -5.42 34.49 12.58
CA LEU A 159 -4.88 33.20 13.01
C LEU A 159 -3.33 33.26 12.95
N PRO A 160 -2.63 32.76 13.99
CA PRO A 160 -1.18 32.63 13.97
C PRO A 160 -0.74 31.82 12.73
N GLN A 161 0.10 32.40 11.88
CA GLN A 161 0.53 31.78 10.63
C GLN A 161 1.72 30.86 10.89
N TRP A 162 1.44 29.55 10.88
CA TRP A 162 2.40 28.46 11.17
C TRP A 162 3.31 28.11 9.98
N PHE A 163 3.01 28.60 8.79
CA PHE A 163 3.85 28.45 7.60
C PHE A 163 4.25 29.79 7.02
N SER A 164 5.46 29.85 6.44
CA SER A 164 5.89 31.00 5.64
C SER A 164 4.88 31.21 4.51
N SER A 165 4.27 32.40 4.49
CA SER A 165 3.27 32.83 3.50
C SER A 165 3.87 33.10 2.11
N ASP A 166 5.18 32.93 1.94
CA ASP A 166 5.88 33.16 0.67
C ASP A 166 6.14 31.84 -0.08
N ALA A 167 5.10 31.31 -0.71
CA ALA A 167 5.16 30.12 -1.57
C ALA A 167 6.13 30.26 -2.77
N ARG A 168 6.69 31.45 -3.01
CA ARG A 168 7.62 31.76 -4.11
C ARG A 168 9.10 31.69 -3.73
N THR A 169 9.43 31.41 -2.47
CA THR A 169 10.84 31.24 -2.05
C THR A 169 11.31 29.79 -2.22
N GLY A 170 12.59 29.60 -2.56
CA GLY A 170 13.20 28.27 -2.68
C GLY A 170 13.08 27.42 -1.40
N ALA A 171 12.96 28.06 -0.23
CA ALA A 171 12.71 27.40 1.05
C ALA A 171 11.34 26.69 1.10
N ALA A 172 10.28 27.29 0.55
CA ALA A 172 8.94 26.69 0.52
C ALA A 172 8.89 25.47 -0.42
N LEU A 173 9.59 25.56 -1.56
CA LEU A 173 9.74 24.43 -2.47
C LEU A 173 10.54 23.29 -1.82
N ALA A 174 11.64 23.61 -1.13
CA ALA A 174 12.46 22.62 -0.44
C ALA A 174 11.69 21.90 0.67
N THR A 175 10.95 22.63 1.52
CA THR A 175 10.13 22.01 2.59
C THR A 175 8.96 21.21 2.02
N GLY A 176 8.32 21.70 0.96
CA GLY A 176 7.29 20.94 0.23
C GLY A 176 7.82 19.62 -0.34
N LEU A 177 9.03 19.62 -0.91
CA LEU A 177 9.67 18.42 -1.42
C LEU A 177 10.02 17.43 -0.30
N VAL A 178 10.55 17.91 0.83
CA VAL A 178 10.84 17.06 2.00
C VAL A 178 9.55 16.45 2.54
N ALA A 179 8.49 17.23 2.69
CA ALA A 179 7.18 16.74 3.12
C ALA A 179 6.66 15.64 2.18
N LEU A 180 6.74 15.87 0.86
CA LEU A 180 6.38 14.87 -0.15
C LEU A 180 7.17 13.56 0.03
N LEU A 181 8.50 13.66 0.17
CA LEU A 181 9.35 12.49 0.37
C LEU A 181 8.99 11.73 1.66
N VAL A 182 8.74 12.44 2.76
CA VAL A 182 8.31 11.85 4.03
C VAL A 182 6.99 11.10 3.86
N MET A 183 5.99 11.70 3.22
CA MET A 183 4.70 11.06 2.99
C MET A 183 4.83 9.78 2.15
N LEU A 184 5.61 9.83 1.07
CA LEU A 184 5.83 8.69 0.18
C LEU A 184 6.58 7.54 0.88
N LEU A 185 7.65 7.86 1.63
CA LEU A 185 8.42 6.87 2.37
C LEU A 185 7.60 6.24 3.50
N ALA A 186 6.86 7.07 4.26
CA ALA A 186 6.01 6.59 5.34
C ALA A 186 4.88 5.70 4.83
N GLY A 187 4.18 6.14 3.77
CA GLY A 187 3.12 5.37 3.12
C GLY A 187 3.62 4.03 2.60
N TRP A 188 4.77 4.04 1.92
CA TRP A 188 5.42 2.82 1.46
C TRP A 188 5.77 1.87 2.60
N LEU A 189 6.38 2.37 3.67
CA LEU A 189 6.81 1.57 4.81
C LEU A 189 5.61 0.99 5.57
N GLY A 190 4.58 1.81 5.79
CA GLY A 190 3.31 1.39 6.40
C GLY A 190 2.62 0.32 5.57
N GLY A 191 2.57 0.50 4.26
CA GLY A 191 2.02 -0.47 3.30
C GLY A 191 2.69 -1.84 3.38
N ARG A 192 4.04 -1.87 3.41
CA ARG A 192 4.79 -3.13 3.57
C ARG A 192 4.53 -3.78 4.92
N TRP A 193 4.36 -2.98 5.97
CA TRP A 193 4.07 -3.48 7.31
C TRP A 193 2.70 -4.14 7.39
N GLY A 194 1.67 -3.51 6.80
CA GLY A 194 0.30 -4.06 6.72
C GLY A 194 0.24 -5.39 5.97
N GLU A 195 0.99 -5.51 4.86
CA GLU A 195 1.05 -6.71 4.03
C GLU A 195 1.76 -7.90 4.71
N ARG A 196 2.62 -7.65 5.71
CA ARG A 196 3.38 -8.70 6.41
C ARG A 196 2.48 -9.74 7.09
N TYR A 197 1.24 -9.39 7.42
CA TYR A 197 0.28 -10.34 7.98
C TYR A 197 -0.18 -11.37 6.95
N HIS A 198 -0.55 -10.91 5.74
CA HIS A 198 -1.02 -11.78 4.65
C HIS A 198 0.05 -12.78 4.23
N ARG A 199 1.29 -12.31 4.03
CA ARG A 199 2.42 -13.19 3.71
C ARG A 199 2.65 -14.31 4.74
N ARG A 200 2.42 -14.02 6.03
CA ARG A 200 2.57 -15.01 7.10
C ARG A 200 1.43 -16.03 7.10
N ALA A 201 0.19 -15.56 6.89
CA ALA A 201 -0.97 -16.45 6.77
C ALA A 201 -0.85 -17.38 5.56
N ASP A 202 -0.45 -16.83 4.41
CA ASP A 202 -0.27 -17.60 3.16
C ASP A 202 0.83 -18.66 3.31
N ALA A 203 1.97 -18.31 3.94
CA ALA A 203 3.05 -19.25 4.21
C ALA A 203 2.60 -20.39 5.15
N PHE A 204 1.79 -20.10 6.16
CA PHE A 204 1.26 -21.12 7.07
C PHE A 204 0.31 -22.10 6.36
N ILE A 205 -0.57 -21.59 5.50
CA ILE A 205 -1.51 -22.42 4.73
C ILE A 205 -0.74 -23.33 3.75
N ALA A 206 0.27 -22.79 3.06
CA ALA A 206 1.11 -23.56 2.15
C ALA A 206 1.83 -24.71 2.87
N ASN A 207 2.45 -24.43 4.02
CA ASN A 207 3.17 -25.42 4.82
C ASN A 207 2.23 -26.52 5.38
N THR A 208 0.96 -26.20 5.66
CA THR A 208 0.00 -27.17 6.21
C THR A 208 -0.55 -28.12 5.13
N ARG A 209 -0.72 -27.65 3.89
CA ARG A 209 -1.18 -28.49 2.76
C ARG A 209 -0.17 -29.58 2.40
N GLU A 210 1.13 -29.32 2.53
CA GLU A 210 2.18 -30.32 2.26
C GLU A 210 2.18 -31.49 3.26
N GLY A 211 1.60 -31.31 4.46
CA GLY A 211 1.49 -32.39 5.47
C GLY A 211 0.25 -33.29 5.35
N GLY A 212 -0.70 -32.98 4.46
CA GLY A 212 -2.07 -33.54 4.53
C GLY A 212 -2.48 -34.58 3.48
N VAL A 213 -1.72 -34.79 2.40
CA VAL A 213 -2.21 -35.58 1.23
C VAL A 213 -1.45 -36.90 0.99
N SER A 214 -0.52 -37.28 1.87
CA SER A 214 0.34 -38.47 1.66
C SER A 214 0.00 -39.66 2.56
N ARG A 215 -1.27 -39.88 2.93
CA ARG A 215 -1.67 -41.19 3.48
C ARG A 215 -2.31 -42.03 2.39
N PRO A 216 -1.57 -42.95 1.74
CA PRO A 216 -2.24 -43.97 0.94
C PRO A 216 -3.14 -44.76 1.88
N VAL A 217 -4.44 -44.71 1.59
CA VAL A 217 -5.41 -45.62 2.18
C VAL A 217 -4.96 -47.03 1.80
N GLN A 218 -4.34 -47.74 2.74
CA GLN A 218 -4.06 -49.16 2.58
C GLN A 218 -5.41 -49.88 2.57
N THR A 219 -5.93 -50.13 1.38
CA THR A 219 -7.05 -51.05 1.18
C THR A 219 -6.54 -52.46 1.51
N ARG A 220 -6.69 -52.87 2.76
CA ARG A 220 -6.39 -54.23 3.20
C ARG A 220 -7.54 -55.11 2.74
N ILE A 221 -7.39 -55.72 1.56
CA ILE A 221 -8.29 -56.78 1.09
C ILE A 221 -7.98 -58.02 1.94
N ARG A 222 -9.00 -58.52 2.65
CA ARG A 222 -9.02 -59.85 3.26
C ARG A 222 -9.73 -60.80 2.33
#